data_AF-Q1ZKE5-F1
#
_entry.id   AF-Q1ZKE5-F1
#
_cell.length_a   1.000
_cell.length_b   1.000
_cell.length_c   1.000
_cell.angle_alpha   90.00
_cell.angle_beta   90.00
_cell.angle_gamma   90.00
#
_symmetry.space_group_name_H-M   'P 1'
#
loop_
_entity.id
_entity.type
_entity.pdbx_description
1 polymer ?
#
loop_
_entity_poly.entity_id
_entity_poly.type
_entity_poly.pdbx_seq_one_letter_code
_entity_poly.pdbx_strand_id
1 'polypeptide(L)'
;MEERKLKAVAYAAALLVSADIHAENELLDIDGSETVQNTDSDIAAVPFMFSTDSMGLSIGAAGVVKKAGQPQASLLVAGLVTDKGTWMTYLGAYNYALSVDSRWLFGAEFYSGDYKDFNYYVGKATQNDSHLDDRIIADAQESRHQLSARYILPIGQGKHDPIQSALYPNRQLTGHTPWESGVSSIDFRPFYQSRQFAKNTPIPSSEFSHNDSVWGLETRFEWNNQNNTANPTQGSKSQFKLTYAPDTSEQTSWWKWEINQSWYLNLGKLDNLFDQQVLAFNVYTADTPSWNTTDSKDGYHRPPEYAGVKLGGLYRLRSFQTGRYVGRSAISYSAEYRVMPEWQPLSEWPVFNWYNVPWWQWVAFADVGRVADSYNLSELHSDMKWSAGGAVRFQVEGVVVRTEMAWGSEESTFRVMVNQPF
;
A
#
# COMPACT_ATOMS: atom_id res chain seq x y z
N MET A 1 -8.50 6.15 -48.28
CA MET A 1 -8.13 4.73 -48.52
C MET A 1 -6.91 4.47 -47.65
N GLU A 2 -7.02 4.59 -46.33
CA GLU A 2 -7.67 3.65 -45.41
C GLU A 2 -7.06 2.25 -45.55
N GLU A 3 -6.08 1.94 -44.70
CA GLU A 3 -5.81 0.56 -44.29
C GLU A 3 -5.40 0.55 -42.81
N ARG A 4 -6.37 0.15 -41.99
CA ARG A 4 -6.22 -0.23 -40.59
C ARG A 4 -5.26 -1.43 -40.48
N LYS A 5 -4.34 -1.41 -39.51
CA LYS A 5 -4.02 -2.63 -38.75
C LYS A 5 -3.88 -2.32 -37.27
N LEU A 6 -4.76 -2.98 -36.54
CA LEU A 6 -4.99 -2.98 -35.10
C LEU A 6 -4.10 -4.08 -34.46
N LYS A 7 -3.74 -3.87 -33.18
CA LYS A 7 -3.41 -4.86 -32.13
C LYS A 7 -1.98 -5.40 -32.02
N ALA A 8 -1.35 -5.04 -30.89
CA ALA A 8 -0.93 -6.01 -29.88
C ALA A 8 -1.17 -5.39 -28.49
N VAL A 9 -2.03 -6.04 -27.70
CA VAL A 9 -2.42 -5.63 -26.34
C VAL A 9 -1.59 -6.47 -25.38
N ALA A 10 -0.69 -5.84 -24.63
CA ALA A 10 -0.02 -6.48 -23.51
C ALA A 10 -0.99 -6.48 -22.31
N TYR A 11 -1.41 -7.67 -21.89
CA TYR A 11 -2.24 -7.85 -20.70
C TYR A 11 -1.39 -7.70 -19.46
N ALA A 12 -1.30 -6.48 -18.92
CA ALA A 12 -0.93 -6.24 -17.54
C ALA A 12 -2.22 -5.92 -16.77
N ALA A 13 -2.83 -6.96 -16.18
CA ALA A 13 -4.03 -6.79 -15.37
C ALA A 13 -3.65 -6.07 -14.07
N ALA A 14 -3.72 -4.74 -14.04
CA ALA A 14 -3.57 -3.96 -12.81
C ALA A 14 -4.83 -4.14 -11.95
N LEU A 15 -4.65 -4.67 -10.74
CA LEU A 15 -5.74 -5.00 -9.83
C LEU A 15 -5.51 -4.28 -8.50
N LEU A 16 -5.88 -2.99 -8.47
CA LEU A 16 -5.99 -2.21 -7.24
C LEU A 16 -7.28 -2.59 -6.53
N VAL A 17 -7.24 -3.60 -5.66
CA VAL A 17 -8.31 -3.86 -4.70
C VAL A 17 -7.74 -3.85 -3.29
N SER A 18 -7.80 -2.66 -2.68
CA SER A 18 -8.09 -2.45 -1.26
C SER A 18 -8.12 -0.96 -0.92
N ALA A 19 -9.02 -0.54 -0.03
CA ALA A 19 -9.14 0.84 0.46
C ALA A 19 -7.93 1.34 1.30
N ASP A 20 -6.79 0.65 1.22
CA ASP A 20 -5.46 1.15 1.61
C ASP A 20 -4.57 1.27 0.38
N ILE A 21 -5.02 2.02 -0.63
CA ILE A 21 -4.11 2.56 -1.64
C ILE A 21 -3.31 3.66 -0.94
N HIS A 22 -2.18 3.29 -0.35
CA HIS A 22 -1.06 4.21 -0.26
C HIS A 22 -0.20 3.88 -1.46
N ALA A 23 -0.16 4.77 -2.45
CA ALA A 23 0.96 4.75 -3.36
C ALA A 23 2.19 5.11 -2.51
N GLU A 24 3.00 4.11 -2.16
CA GLU A 24 4.39 4.41 -1.85
C GLU A 24 4.94 5.10 -3.09
N ASN A 25 5.38 6.36 -2.90
CA ASN A 25 5.87 7.27 -3.93
C ASN A 25 6.36 6.52 -5.18
N GLU A 26 5.64 6.63 -6.30
CA GLU A 26 6.14 6.09 -7.55
C GLU A 26 7.49 6.73 -7.87
N LEU A 27 8.44 5.86 -8.19
CA LEU A 27 9.80 6.26 -8.50
C LEU A 27 9.86 6.81 -9.90
N LEU A 28 10.60 7.89 -10.04
CA LEU A 28 11.01 8.38 -11.34
C LEU A 28 12.21 7.56 -11.79
N ASP A 29 12.08 6.97 -12.97
CA ASP A 29 13.20 6.40 -13.69
C ASP A 29 14.05 7.57 -14.19
N ILE A 30 15.08 7.93 -13.42
CA ILE A 30 16.10 8.88 -13.85
C ILE A 30 17.33 8.04 -14.16
N ASP A 31 17.44 7.65 -15.44
CA ASP A 31 18.58 6.90 -15.92
C ASP A 31 19.87 7.67 -15.61
N GLY A 32 20.85 6.94 -15.10
CA GLY A 32 22.05 7.44 -14.45
C GLY A 32 23.12 7.92 -15.43
N SER A 33 22.75 8.71 -16.43
CA SER A 33 23.69 9.50 -17.23
C SER A 33 22.90 10.39 -18.19
N GLU A 34 22.56 11.61 -17.77
CA GLU A 34 22.56 12.80 -18.62
C GLU A 34 22.09 14.02 -17.80
N THR A 35 22.76 15.15 -18.04
CA THR A 35 22.44 16.47 -17.51
C THR A 35 20.93 16.76 -17.56
N VAL A 36 20.30 16.83 -16.38
CA VAL A 36 18.86 17.08 -16.21
C VAL A 36 18.54 18.52 -16.59
N GLN A 37 18.15 18.72 -17.85
CA GLN A 37 17.43 19.92 -18.30
C GLN A 37 16.15 19.61 -19.08
N ASN A 38 15.79 18.34 -19.32
CA ASN A 38 14.61 18.04 -20.11
C ASN A 38 13.34 17.86 -19.25
N THR A 39 12.47 18.89 -19.30
CA THR A 39 11.14 19.00 -18.67
C THR A 39 10.03 18.26 -19.42
N ASP A 40 10.34 17.55 -20.50
CA ASP A 40 9.32 16.82 -21.26
C ASP A 40 8.60 15.80 -20.38
N SER A 41 7.27 15.93 -20.35
CA SER A 41 6.38 15.05 -19.62
C SER A 41 6.36 13.67 -20.27
N ASP A 42 6.50 12.62 -19.46
CA ASP A 42 6.38 11.25 -19.91
C ASP A 42 5.03 10.69 -19.42
N ILE A 43 4.28 10.05 -20.32
CA ILE A 43 2.92 9.58 -20.06
C ILE A 43 2.84 8.11 -20.41
N ALA A 44 2.41 7.30 -19.44
CA ALA A 44 2.11 5.89 -19.64
C ALA A 44 0.67 5.60 -19.23
N ALA A 45 0.00 4.71 -19.97
CA ALA A 45 -1.34 4.25 -19.64
C ALA A 45 -1.50 2.76 -19.96
N VAL A 46 -2.17 2.03 -19.08
CA VAL A 46 -2.35 0.59 -19.15
C VAL A 46 -3.84 0.26 -18.96
N PRO A 47 -4.53 -0.26 -19.99
CA PRO A 47 -5.86 -0.83 -19.82
C PRO A 47 -5.75 -2.19 -19.13
N PHE A 48 -6.75 -2.54 -18.33
CA PHE A 48 -6.82 -3.84 -17.68
C PHE A 48 -8.25 -4.40 -17.69
N MET A 49 -8.33 -5.73 -17.63
CA MET A 49 -9.56 -6.48 -17.53
C MET A 49 -9.31 -7.72 -16.66
N PHE A 50 -10.24 -8.01 -15.75
CA PHE A 50 -10.19 -9.17 -14.88
C PHE A 50 -11.60 -9.56 -14.44
N SER A 51 -11.75 -10.73 -13.81
CA SER A 51 -13.00 -11.16 -13.19
C SER A 51 -12.75 -11.67 -11.77
N THR A 52 -13.63 -11.33 -10.84
CA THR A 52 -13.59 -11.80 -9.44
C THR A 52 -14.99 -12.11 -8.94
N ASP A 53 -15.11 -12.92 -7.89
CA ASP A 53 -16.41 -13.24 -7.29
C ASP A 53 -17.09 -12.00 -6.68
N SER A 54 -16.31 -11.11 -6.06
CA SER A 54 -16.82 -9.88 -5.44
C SER A 54 -17.24 -8.83 -6.48
N MET A 55 -16.41 -8.56 -7.50
CA MET A 55 -16.65 -7.46 -8.44
C MET A 55 -17.26 -7.88 -9.78
N GLY A 56 -17.30 -9.17 -10.11
CA GLY A 56 -17.67 -9.64 -11.45
C GLY A 56 -16.62 -9.27 -12.51
N LEU A 57 -17.04 -9.25 -13.78
CA LEU A 57 -16.19 -8.83 -14.89
C LEU A 57 -15.92 -7.32 -14.78
N SER A 58 -14.64 -6.97 -14.66
CA SER A 58 -14.16 -5.62 -14.46
C SER A 58 -13.32 -5.16 -15.64
N ILE A 59 -13.53 -3.92 -16.09
CA ILE A 59 -12.71 -3.26 -17.10
C ILE A 59 -12.30 -1.87 -16.59
N GLY A 60 -11.04 -1.52 -16.79
CA GLY A 60 -10.52 -0.24 -16.34
C GLY A 60 -9.24 0.16 -17.05
N ALA A 61 -8.71 1.29 -16.62
CA ALA A 61 -7.42 1.79 -17.06
C ALA A 61 -6.73 2.54 -15.92
N ALA A 62 -5.41 2.48 -15.91
CA ALA A 62 -4.56 3.30 -15.07
C ALA A 62 -3.60 4.10 -15.96
N GLY A 63 -3.27 5.31 -15.55
CA GLY A 63 -2.32 6.18 -16.23
C GLY A 63 -1.48 6.96 -15.25
N VAL A 64 -0.24 7.23 -15.65
CA VAL A 64 0.72 8.04 -14.90
C VAL A 64 1.29 9.11 -15.82
N VAL A 65 1.43 10.31 -15.29
CA VAL A 65 2.17 11.41 -15.88
C VAL A 65 3.38 11.65 -14.99
N LYS A 66 4.57 11.31 -15.49
CA LYS A 66 5.84 11.61 -14.84
C LYS A 66 6.28 13.02 -15.23
N LYS A 67 7.05 13.67 -14.35
CA LYS A 67 7.51 15.06 -14.52
C LYS A 67 6.35 16.05 -14.71
N ALA A 68 5.28 15.86 -13.94
CA ALA A 68 4.03 16.60 -14.10
C ALA A 68 4.17 18.06 -13.61
N GLY A 69 4.70 18.92 -14.48
CA GLY A 69 4.97 20.34 -14.21
C GLY A 69 6.25 20.60 -13.39
N GLN A 70 6.76 19.59 -12.67
CA GLN A 70 8.05 19.63 -11.98
C GLN A 70 8.81 18.30 -12.23
N PRO A 71 10.14 18.30 -12.36
CA PRO A 71 10.91 17.09 -12.67
C PRO A 71 10.66 15.92 -11.71
N GLN A 72 10.40 16.23 -10.44
CA GLN A 72 10.20 15.23 -9.40
C GLN A 72 8.72 14.86 -9.17
N ALA A 73 7.77 15.58 -9.78
CA ALA A 73 6.34 15.41 -9.53
C ALA A 73 5.71 14.36 -10.46
N SER A 74 4.70 13.66 -9.95
CA SER A 74 3.90 12.72 -10.75
C SER A 74 2.41 12.86 -10.47
N LEU A 75 1.60 12.57 -11.49
CA LEU A 75 0.16 12.42 -11.38
C LEU A 75 -0.22 10.98 -11.74
N LEU A 76 -1.09 10.37 -10.94
CA LEU A 76 -1.63 9.04 -11.19
C LEU A 76 -3.15 9.15 -11.29
N VAL A 77 -3.74 8.49 -12.29
CA VAL A 77 -5.19 8.30 -12.40
C VAL A 77 -5.48 6.83 -12.64
N ALA A 78 -6.45 6.28 -11.93
CA ALA A 78 -6.94 4.94 -12.20
C ALA A 78 -8.45 4.90 -12.05
N GLY A 79 -9.11 4.08 -12.86
CA GLY A 79 -10.54 3.87 -12.73
C GLY A 79 -10.97 2.55 -13.35
N LEU A 80 -12.07 2.02 -12.84
CA LEU A 80 -12.71 0.81 -13.36
C LEU A 80 -14.22 0.88 -13.22
N VAL A 81 -14.89 0.08 -14.05
CA VAL A 81 -16.31 -0.23 -13.98
C VAL A 81 -16.50 -1.74 -14.15
N THR A 82 -17.64 -2.25 -13.68
CA THR A 82 -17.92 -3.69 -13.66
C THR A 82 -19.30 -4.01 -14.19
N ASP A 83 -19.51 -5.27 -14.56
CA ASP A 83 -20.83 -5.79 -14.96
C ASP A 83 -21.87 -5.81 -13.82
N LYS A 84 -21.42 -5.84 -12.55
CA LYS A 84 -22.27 -5.65 -11.37
C LYS A 84 -22.67 -4.20 -11.10
N GLY A 85 -22.14 -3.23 -11.87
CA GLY A 85 -22.38 -1.81 -11.64
C GLY A 85 -21.47 -1.17 -10.57
N THR A 86 -20.51 -1.92 -10.02
CA THR A 86 -19.44 -1.35 -9.19
C THR A 86 -18.57 -0.42 -10.03
N TRP A 87 -18.18 0.73 -9.48
CA TRP A 87 -17.16 1.61 -10.06
C TRP A 87 -16.19 2.10 -8.99
N MET A 88 -14.97 2.42 -9.42
CA MET A 88 -13.93 2.98 -8.57
C MET A 88 -13.11 3.99 -9.36
N THR A 89 -12.70 5.08 -8.71
CA THR A 89 -11.76 6.06 -9.23
C THR A 89 -10.69 6.38 -8.18
N TYR A 90 -9.49 6.64 -8.67
CA TYR A 90 -8.35 7.07 -7.89
C TYR A 90 -7.58 8.16 -8.63
N LEU A 91 -7.23 9.21 -7.90
CA LEU A 91 -6.40 10.32 -8.37
C LEU A 91 -5.30 10.56 -7.34
N GLY A 92 -4.06 10.61 -7.80
CA GLY A 92 -2.89 10.88 -7.00
C GLY A 92 -2.06 12.00 -7.60
N ALA A 93 -1.56 12.90 -6.77
CA ALA A 93 -0.57 13.90 -7.10
C ALA A 93 0.57 13.82 -6.07
N TYR A 94 1.80 13.63 -6.53
CA TYR A 94 2.93 13.31 -5.66
C TYR A 94 4.12 14.24 -5.88
N ASN A 95 4.86 14.45 -4.79
CA ASN A 95 6.20 15.04 -4.78
C ASN A 95 6.29 16.48 -5.33
N TYR A 96 5.21 17.26 -5.25
CA TYR A 96 5.26 18.68 -5.62
C TYR A 96 6.08 19.46 -4.60
N ALA A 97 7.01 20.29 -5.07
CA ALA A 97 7.82 21.17 -4.22
C ALA A 97 7.49 22.63 -4.50
N LEU A 98 7.65 23.50 -3.49
CA LEU A 98 7.48 24.95 -3.66
C LEU A 98 8.70 25.61 -4.32
N SER A 99 9.87 25.00 -4.19
CA SER A 99 11.13 25.43 -4.80
C SER A 99 12.07 24.23 -4.96
N VAL A 100 13.13 24.39 -5.77
CA VAL A 100 14.13 23.34 -6.03
C VAL A 100 14.87 22.92 -4.74
N ASP A 101 15.16 23.86 -3.85
CA ASP A 101 15.86 23.61 -2.58
C ASP A 101 14.90 23.28 -1.41
N SER A 102 13.61 23.06 -1.71
CA SER A 102 12.60 22.78 -0.69
C SER A 102 12.88 21.46 0.02
N ARG A 103 12.69 21.45 1.34
CA ARG A 103 12.61 20.21 2.14
C ARG A 103 11.20 19.66 2.26
N TRP A 104 10.23 20.41 1.75
CA TRP A 104 8.82 20.05 1.75
C TRP A 104 8.43 19.48 0.40
N LEU A 105 7.82 18.30 0.45
CA LEU A 105 7.13 17.65 -0.65
C LEU A 105 5.64 17.57 -0.32
N PHE A 106 4.82 17.97 -1.27
CA PHE A 106 3.37 18.00 -1.16
C PHE A 106 2.74 16.98 -2.08
N GLY A 107 1.59 16.48 -1.67
CA GLY A 107 0.80 15.58 -2.48
C GLY A 107 -0.66 15.56 -2.07
N ALA A 108 -1.48 14.95 -2.91
CA ALA A 108 -2.90 14.75 -2.66
C ALA A 108 -3.34 13.41 -3.24
N GLU A 109 -4.20 12.69 -2.52
CA GLU A 109 -4.78 11.43 -2.92
C GLU A 109 -6.30 11.52 -2.77
N PHE A 110 -7.02 11.13 -3.81
CA PHE A 110 -8.48 11.07 -3.83
C PHE A 110 -8.91 9.71 -4.35
N TYR A 111 -9.78 9.06 -3.60
CA TYR A 111 -10.37 7.78 -3.91
C TYR A 111 -11.88 7.87 -3.71
N SER A 112 -12.64 7.28 -4.63
CA SER A 112 -14.07 7.12 -4.49
C SER A 112 -14.53 5.86 -5.21
N GLY A 113 -15.49 5.16 -4.65
CA GLY A 113 -16.10 4.00 -5.28
C GLY A 113 -17.51 3.75 -4.78
N ASP A 114 -18.32 3.16 -5.66
CA ASP A 114 -19.63 2.61 -5.34
C ASP A 114 -19.54 1.10 -5.59
N TYR A 115 -19.65 0.32 -4.52
CA TYR A 115 -19.56 -1.13 -4.52
C TYR A 115 -20.97 -1.73 -4.52
N LYS A 116 -21.17 -2.71 -5.42
CA LYS A 116 -22.43 -3.43 -5.61
C LYS A 116 -22.29 -4.89 -5.24
N ASP A 117 -23.20 -5.38 -4.40
CA ASP A 117 -23.23 -6.77 -3.91
C ASP A 117 -21.85 -7.26 -3.42
N PHE A 118 -21.18 -6.42 -2.61
CA PHE A 118 -19.80 -6.67 -2.20
C PHE A 118 -19.73 -7.35 -0.83
N ASN A 119 -18.73 -8.21 -0.64
CA ASN A 119 -18.51 -8.91 0.63
C ASN A 119 -17.87 -7.97 1.65
N TYR A 120 -18.54 -7.79 2.78
CA TYR A 120 -18.10 -6.97 3.91
C TYR A 120 -18.04 -7.79 5.19
N TYR A 121 -16.98 -7.58 5.96
CA TYR A 121 -16.89 -8.04 7.34
C TYR A 121 -17.17 -6.82 8.22
N VAL A 122 -18.18 -6.91 9.08
CA VAL A 122 -18.57 -5.80 9.95
C VAL A 122 -18.86 -6.27 11.37
N GLY A 123 -18.52 -5.44 12.35
CA GLY A 123 -18.71 -5.75 13.77
C GLY A 123 -18.01 -7.05 14.16
N LYS A 124 -18.76 -8.00 14.74
CA LYS A 124 -18.19 -9.31 15.17
C LYS A 124 -17.53 -10.10 14.05
N ALA A 125 -17.96 -9.92 12.80
CA ALA A 125 -17.35 -10.58 11.66
C ALA A 125 -15.90 -10.11 11.39
N THR A 126 -15.43 -9.04 12.06
CA THR A 126 -14.04 -8.57 11.97
C THR A 126 -13.14 -9.06 13.10
N GLN A 127 -13.70 -9.74 14.11
CA GLN A 127 -12.94 -10.20 15.27
C GLN A 127 -12.00 -11.36 14.90
N ASN A 128 -10.96 -11.58 15.70
CA ASN A 128 -9.95 -12.60 15.40
C ASN A 128 -10.52 -14.02 15.34
N ASP A 129 -11.59 -14.32 16.07
CA ASP A 129 -12.24 -15.64 16.10
C ASP A 129 -13.37 -15.80 15.07
N SER A 130 -13.67 -14.76 14.29
CA SER A 130 -14.69 -14.80 13.24
C SER A 130 -14.35 -15.76 12.08
N HIS A 131 -15.38 -16.13 11.32
CA HIS A 131 -15.32 -17.02 10.18
C HIS A 131 -15.68 -16.33 8.86
N LEU A 132 -15.28 -16.94 7.75
CA LEU A 132 -15.54 -16.45 6.39
C LEU A 132 -17.04 -16.23 6.11
N ASP A 133 -17.89 -17.07 6.69
CA ASP A 133 -19.34 -17.03 6.48
C ASP A 133 -20.06 -15.98 7.34
N ASP A 134 -19.34 -15.29 8.23
CA ASP A 134 -19.88 -14.16 9.00
C ASP A 134 -19.98 -12.87 8.15
N ARG A 135 -19.51 -12.91 6.90
CA ARG A 135 -19.60 -11.79 5.96
C ARG A 135 -21.05 -11.43 5.62
N ILE A 136 -21.27 -10.16 5.36
CA ILE A 136 -22.51 -9.66 4.75
C ILE A 136 -22.26 -9.28 3.29
N ILE A 137 -23.30 -9.36 2.48
CA ILE A 137 -23.31 -8.85 1.10
C ILE A 137 -24.06 -7.52 1.13
N ALA A 138 -23.40 -6.45 0.71
CA ALA A 138 -23.98 -5.12 0.78
C ALA A 138 -23.50 -4.19 -0.34
N ASP A 139 -24.35 -3.21 -0.64
CA ASP A 139 -23.99 -2.04 -1.42
C ASP A 139 -23.38 -0.99 -0.49
N ALA A 140 -22.27 -0.38 -0.89
CA ALA A 140 -21.66 0.70 -0.14
C ALA A 140 -20.95 1.73 -1.01
N GLN A 141 -21.01 2.98 -0.58
CA GLN A 141 -20.20 4.06 -1.11
C GLN A 141 -19.02 4.30 -0.19
N GLU A 142 -17.82 4.29 -0.75
CA GLU A 142 -16.59 4.54 -0.01
C GLU A 142 -15.83 5.70 -0.64
N SER A 143 -15.21 6.52 0.21
CA SER A 143 -14.32 7.57 -0.26
C SER A 143 -13.19 7.82 0.72
N ARG A 144 -12.07 8.30 0.17
CA ARG A 144 -10.91 8.71 0.95
C ARG A 144 -10.26 9.90 0.26
N HIS A 145 -10.02 10.95 1.03
CA HIS A 145 -9.32 12.14 0.57
C HIS A 145 -8.20 12.42 1.54
N GLN A 146 -7.03 12.74 1.03
CA GLN A 146 -5.88 12.94 1.88
C GLN A 146 -4.90 13.89 1.21
N LEU A 147 -4.49 14.91 1.95
CA LEU A 147 -3.35 15.73 1.56
C LEU A 147 -2.10 15.20 2.26
N SER A 148 -0.92 15.52 1.74
CA SER A 148 0.34 15.19 2.39
C SER A 148 1.29 16.37 2.33
N ALA A 149 2.01 16.59 3.42
CA ALA A 149 3.08 17.55 3.54
C ALA A 149 4.25 16.85 4.25
N ARG A 150 5.20 16.36 3.46
CA ARG A 150 6.38 15.63 3.93
C ARG A 150 7.58 16.57 4.05
N TYR A 151 8.10 16.70 5.25
CA TYR A 151 9.35 17.40 5.54
C TYR A 151 10.52 16.42 5.63
N ILE A 152 11.57 16.67 4.86
CA ILE A 152 12.80 15.87 4.82
C ILE A 152 13.80 16.44 5.83
N LEU A 153 14.11 15.65 6.85
CA LEU A 153 14.96 16.08 7.96
C LEU A 153 16.41 16.29 7.49
N PRO A 154 17.11 17.34 7.98
CA PRO A 154 18.49 17.67 7.60
C PRO A 154 19.52 16.78 8.31
N ILE A 155 19.30 15.46 8.31
CA ILE A 155 20.15 14.44 8.92
C ILE A 155 20.40 13.30 7.93
N GLY A 156 21.43 12.47 8.17
CA GLY A 156 21.79 11.40 7.26
C GLY A 156 22.03 11.92 5.84
N GLN A 157 21.40 11.29 4.85
CA GLN A 157 21.50 11.69 3.45
C GLN A 157 20.68 12.95 3.09
N GLY A 158 19.74 13.36 3.96
CA GLY A 158 18.94 14.56 3.76
C GLY A 158 19.69 15.88 3.96
N LYS A 159 20.98 15.87 4.27
CA LYS A 159 21.77 17.09 4.58
C LYS A 159 21.95 18.03 3.38
N HIS A 160 22.34 17.49 2.22
CA HIS A 160 22.76 18.30 1.07
C HIS A 160 21.67 18.46 0.03
N ASP A 161 21.11 17.36 -0.46
CA ASP A 161 20.03 17.38 -1.44
C ASP A 161 18.80 16.64 -0.89
N PRO A 162 17.85 17.36 -0.27
CA PRO A 162 16.70 16.74 0.37
C PRO A 162 15.82 16.00 -0.63
N ILE A 163 15.41 16.66 -1.73
CA ILE A 163 14.50 16.07 -2.70
C ILE A 163 15.15 14.87 -3.39
N GLN A 164 16.40 15.01 -3.83
CA GLN A 164 17.13 13.93 -4.46
C GLN A 164 17.27 12.73 -3.52
N SER A 165 17.72 12.96 -2.27
CA SER A 165 17.89 11.87 -1.31
C SER A 165 16.58 11.11 -1.04
N ALA A 166 15.46 11.82 -0.91
CA ALA A 166 14.16 11.22 -0.63
C ALA A 166 13.60 10.41 -1.80
N LEU A 167 13.82 10.86 -3.05
CA LEU A 167 13.16 10.30 -4.24
C LEU A 167 14.04 9.38 -5.08
N TYR A 168 15.37 9.47 -4.95
CA TYR A 168 16.25 8.61 -5.73
C TYR A 168 16.12 7.16 -5.28
N PRO A 169 15.97 6.22 -6.24
CA PRO A 169 15.71 4.84 -5.92
C PRO A 169 16.91 4.17 -5.26
N ASN A 170 18.11 4.38 -5.82
CA ASN A 170 19.36 3.77 -5.34
C ASN A 170 20.08 4.67 -4.35
N ARG A 171 20.52 4.11 -3.23
CA ARG A 171 21.25 4.81 -2.17
C ARG A 171 22.37 3.94 -1.63
N GLN A 172 23.51 4.57 -1.37
CA GLN A 172 24.60 3.94 -0.65
C GLN A 172 24.34 4.02 0.85
N LEU A 173 24.27 2.88 1.54
CA LEU A 173 24.11 2.87 3.00
C LEU A 173 25.44 3.22 3.66
N THR A 174 25.44 4.23 4.52
CA THR A 174 26.63 4.78 5.18
C THR A 174 26.70 4.43 6.67
N GLY A 175 25.70 3.73 7.19
CA GLY A 175 25.59 3.39 8.61
C GLY A 175 24.23 2.81 8.99
N HIS A 176 24.04 2.64 10.30
CA HIS A 176 22.85 2.01 10.90
C HIS A 176 22.10 2.96 11.84
N THR A 177 22.32 4.28 11.70
CA THR A 177 21.65 5.29 12.52
C THR A 177 21.05 6.40 11.63
N PRO A 178 19.93 7.04 12.03
CA PRO A 178 19.28 8.07 11.22
C PRO A 178 20.12 9.31 10.93
N TRP A 179 21.09 9.64 11.80
CA TRP A 179 21.97 10.79 11.62
C TRP A 179 23.15 10.55 10.67
N GLU A 180 23.48 9.27 10.42
CA GLU A 180 24.56 8.85 9.53
C GLU A 180 24.07 8.37 8.16
N SER A 181 22.93 7.68 8.09
CA SER A 181 22.49 6.97 6.89
C SER A 181 20.99 7.01 6.65
N GLY A 182 20.62 6.85 5.38
CA GLY A 182 19.24 6.88 4.93
C GLY A 182 18.61 8.26 5.00
N VAL A 183 17.30 8.29 4.82
CA VAL A 183 16.49 9.52 4.78
C VAL A 183 15.45 9.46 5.89
N SER A 184 15.41 10.50 6.71
CA SER A 184 14.41 10.65 7.76
C SER A 184 13.41 11.74 7.37
N SER A 185 12.13 11.52 7.61
CA SER A 185 11.08 12.47 7.27
C SER A 185 9.93 12.48 8.27
N ILE A 186 9.22 13.60 8.30
CA ILE A 186 7.96 13.78 9.03
C ILE A 186 6.90 14.15 8.01
N ASP A 187 5.78 13.46 8.00
CA ASP A 187 4.68 13.66 7.06
C ASP A 187 3.39 14.00 7.82
N PHE A 188 2.76 15.10 7.42
CA PHE A 188 1.46 15.54 7.93
C PHE A 188 0.40 15.25 6.89
N ARG A 189 -0.54 14.38 7.23
CA ARG A 189 -1.55 13.86 6.32
C ARG A 189 -2.95 14.09 6.85
N PRO A 190 -3.53 15.30 6.70
CA PRO A 190 -4.93 15.50 7.00
C PRO A 190 -5.76 14.64 6.05
N PHE A 191 -6.76 13.96 6.59
CA PHE A 191 -7.56 13.00 5.84
C PHE A 191 -9.05 13.15 6.12
N TYR A 192 -9.83 12.68 5.15
CA TYR A 192 -11.24 12.36 5.25
C TYR A 192 -11.42 10.93 4.72
N GLN A 193 -12.25 10.13 5.40
CA GLN A 193 -12.61 8.79 4.98
C GLN A 193 -14.08 8.55 5.27
N SER A 194 -14.81 7.92 4.36
CA SER A 194 -16.21 7.56 4.56
C SER A 194 -16.54 6.18 4.02
N ARG A 195 -17.53 5.55 4.66
CA ARG A 195 -18.19 4.34 4.21
C ARG A 195 -19.67 4.44 4.56
N GLN A 196 -20.51 4.42 3.54
CA GLN A 196 -21.97 4.50 3.68
C GLN A 196 -22.62 3.29 3.02
N PHE A 197 -23.30 2.47 3.81
CA PHE A 197 -24.09 1.35 3.28
C PHE A 197 -25.43 1.83 2.72
N ALA A 198 -26.00 1.11 1.75
CA ALA A 198 -27.33 1.44 1.23
C ALA A 198 -28.40 1.40 2.34
N LYS A 199 -29.41 2.29 2.26
CA LYS A 199 -30.39 2.64 3.33
C LYS A 199 -31.17 1.49 3.97
N ASN A 200 -31.11 0.27 3.45
CA ASN A 200 -31.81 -0.92 3.99
C ASN A 200 -30.87 -2.10 4.26
N THR A 201 -29.56 -1.88 4.23
CA THR A 201 -28.58 -2.93 4.53
C THR A 201 -28.65 -3.27 6.02
N PRO A 202 -28.97 -4.51 6.41
CA PRO A 202 -28.95 -4.90 7.82
C PRO A 202 -27.50 -4.95 8.30
N ILE A 203 -27.06 -3.93 9.04
CA ILE A 203 -25.73 -3.91 9.65
C ILE A 203 -25.81 -4.55 11.04
N PRO A 204 -25.06 -5.64 11.29
CA PRO A 204 -24.92 -6.23 12.61
C PRO A 204 -24.51 -5.21 13.67
N SER A 205 -25.02 -5.39 14.90
CA SER A 205 -24.58 -4.58 16.04
C SER A 205 -23.07 -4.69 16.22
N SER A 206 -22.43 -3.55 16.45
CA SER A 206 -20.98 -3.44 16.46
C SER A 206 -20.50 -2.69 17.70
N GLU A 207 -19.34 -3.08 18.20
CA GLU A 207 -18.62 -2.29 19.19
C GLU A 207 -17.79 -1.16 18.55
N PHE A 208 -17.82 -0.97 17.24
CA PHE A 208 -17.16 0.17 16.63
C PHE A 208 -18.05 1.42 16.73
N SER A 209 -17.48 2.60 16.46
CA SER A 209 -18.31 3.77 16.20
C SER A 209 -19.12 3.59 14.91
N HIS A 210 -20.29 4.22 14.83
CA HIS A 210 -21.23 4.11 13.69
C HIS A 210 -21.15 5.31 12.75
N ASN A 211 -20.05 6.05 12.76
CA ASN A 211 -19.91 7.25 11.93
C ASN A 211 -19.74 6.85 10.46
N ASP A 212 -20.54 7.45 9.60
CA ASP A 212 -20.44 7.27 8.14
C ASP A 212 -19.19 7.93 7.55
N SER A 213 -18.63 8.92 8.26
CA SER A 213 -17.41 9.62 7.90
C SER A 213 -16.52 9.89 9.11
N VAL A 214 -15.21 9.96 8.85
CA VAL A 214 -14.21 10.48 9.79
C VAL A 214 -13.27 11.43 9.08
N TRP A 215 -12.79 12.42 9.81
CA TRP A 215 -11.67 13.25 9.39
C TRP A 215 -10.69 13.46 10.54
N GLY A 216 -9.43 13.72 10.22
CA GLY A 216 -8.41 13.85 11.23
C GLY A 216 -7.04 14.14 10.63
N LEU A 217 -6.01 13.93 11.43
CA LEU A 217 -4.62 14.09 11.05
C LEU A 217 -3.85 12.80 11.33
N GLU A 218 -3.22 12.25 10.29
CA GLU A 218 -2.15 11.26 10.44
C GLU A 218 -0.81 11.99 10.42
N THR A 219 0.00 11.83 11.47
CA THR A 219 1.40 12.25 11.50
C THR A 219 2.28 11.01 11.41
N ARG A 220 3.18 10.99 10.43
CA ARG A 220 4.07 9.86 10.19
C ARG A 220 5.53 10.28 10.31
N PHE A 221 6.28 9.54 11.10
CA PHE A 221 7.73 9.60 11.15
C PHE A 221 8.27 8.39 10.39
N GLU A 222 9.15 8.62 9.44
CA GLU A 222 9.75 7.57 8.64
C GLU A 222 11.26 7.73 8.59
N TRP A 223 11.98 6.63 8.79
CA TRP A 223 13.40 6.51 8.48
C TRP A 223 13.58 5.39 7.47
N ASN A 224 13.92 5.77 6.24
CA ASN A 224 14.20 4.84 5.16
C ASN A 224 15.72 4.70 4.99
N ASN A 225 16.25 3.57 5.44
CA ASN A 225 17.66 3.17 5.30
C ASN A 225 17.78 1.94 4.38
N GLN A 226 16.97 1.86 3.33
CA GLN A 226 17.07 0.85 2.27
C GLN A 226 18.06 1.31 1.19
N ASN A 227 18.82 0.36 0.63
CA ASN A 227 19.73 0.65 -0.49
C ASN A 227 19.00 0.88 -1.81
N ASN A 228 17.81 0.31 -1.96
CA ASN A 228 16.94 0.55 -3.09
C ASN A 228 15.49 0.59 -2.60
N THR A 229 14.70 1.57 -3.04
CA THR A 229 13.29 1.72 -2.62
C THR A 229 12.33 0.76 -3.33
N ALA A 230 12.59 0.39 -4.59
CA ALA A 230 11.74 -0.51 -5.40
C ALA A 230 12.10 -1.99 -5.17
N ASN A 231 13.39 -2.28 -5.03
CA ASN A 231 13.91 -3.62 -4.83
C ASN A 231 14.97 -3.64 -3.72
N PRO A 232 14.57 -3.40 -2.45
CA PRO A 232 15.52 -3.39 -1.34
C PRO A 232 16.20 -4.76 -1.19
N THR A 233 17.53 -4.75 -1.04
CA THR A 233 18.33 -5.96 -0.82
C THR A 233 19.06 -5.94 0.52
N GLN A 234 19.28 -4.75 1.06
CA GLN A 234 19.94 -4.54 2.35
C GLN A 234 19.36 -3.31 3.06
N GLY A 235 19.55 -3.28 4.38
CA GLY A 235 19.15 -2.14 5.21
C GLY A 235 17.78 -2.33 5.84
N SER A 236 17.13 -1.22 6.20
CA SER A 236 15.90 -1.26 6.99
C SER A 236 14.99 -0.07 6.72
N LYS A 237 13.72 -0.21 7.07
CA LYS A 237 12.74 0.89 7.06
C LYS A 237 11.98 0.91 8.37
N SER A 238 11.95 2.05 9.02
CA SER A 238 11.25 2.28 10.28
C SER A 238 10.15 3.31 10.05
N GLN A 239 8.95 3.02 10.54
CA GLN A 239 7.82 3.92 10.43
C GLN A 239 7.01 3.93 11.73
N PHE A 240 6.73 5.12 12.24
CA PHE A 240 5.79 5.36 13.32
C PHE A 240 4.69 6.27 12.81
N LYS A 241 3.43 5.89 13.02
CA LYS A 241 2.26 6.69 12.68
C LYS A 241 1.47 7.00 13.94
N LEU A 242 1.00 8.23 14.04
CA LEU A 242 0.02 8.66 15.02
C LEU A 242 -1.17 9.25 14.26
N THR A 243 -2.34 8.67 14.43
CA THR A 243 -3.59 9.20 13.87
C THR A 243 -4.43 9.76 14.99
N TYR A 244 -4.88 11.00 14.83
CA TYR A 244 -5.80 11.66 15.74
C TYR A 244 -7.01 12.18 14.97
N ALA A 245 -8.20 11.79 15.43
CA ALA A 245 -9.48 12.30 14.97
C ALA A 245 -10.09 13.12 16.13
N PRO A 246 -10.41 14.41 15.94
CA PRO A 246 -10.98 15.26 16.99
C PRO A 246 -12.48 14.99 17.19
N ASP A 247 -13.04 15.47 18.31
CA ASP A 247 -14.48 15.50 18.52
C ASP A 247 -15.15 16.51 17.58
N THR A 248 -16.27 16.12 16.98
CA THR A 248 -17.10 16.96 16.11
C THR A 248 -18.57 16.58 16.24
N SER A 249 -19.47 17.27 15.54
CA SER A 249 -20.89 16.88 15.48
C SER A 249 -21.13 15.53 14.81
N GLU A 250 -20.17 15.02 14.02
CA GLU A 250 -20.31 13.78 13.24
C GLU A 250 -19.40 12.65 13.74
N GLN A 251 -18.49 12.93 14.68
CA GLN A 251 -17.55 11.93 15.18
C GLN A 251 -17.10 12.20 16.62
N THR A 252 -16.84 11.11 17.35
CA THR A 252 -16.13 11.15 18.64
C THR A 252 -14.63 11.12 18.42
N SER A 253 -13.88 11.70 19.34
CA SER A 253 -12.43 11.72 19.26
C SER A 253 -11.86 10.34 19.51
N TRP A 254 -10.80 10.02 18.78
CA TRP A 254 -10.03 8.81 19.00
C TRP A 254 -8.62 9.01 18.50
N TRP A 255 -7.71 8.18 18.99
CA TRP A 255 -6.36 8.14 18.47
C TRP A 255 -5.81 6.72 18.46
N LYS A 256 -4.97 6.47 17.46
CA LYS A 256 -4.23 5.23 17.35
C LYS A 256 -2.79 5.50 16.99
N TRP A 257 -1.94 4.57 17.36
CA TRP A 257 -0.55 4.57 16.94
C TRP A 257 -0.23 3.25 16.23
N GLU A 258 0.67 3.32 15.25
CA GLU A 258 1.11 2.17 14.47
C GLU A 258 2.63 2.22 14.32
N ILE A 259 3.29 1.08 14.50
CA ILE A 259 4.72 0.89 14.26
C ILE A 259 4.87 -0.16 13.16
N ASN A 260 5.72 0.15 12.19
CA ASN A 260 6.08 -0.76 11.12
C ASN A 260 7.61 -0.73 10.94
N GLN A 261 8.23 -1.91 10.99
CA GLN A 261 9.67 -2.08 10.90
C GLN A 261 10.03 -3.20 9.94
N SER A 262 10.77 -2.88 8.88
CA SER A 262 11.28 -3.83 7.89
C SER A 262 12.81 -3.93 7.93
N TRP A 263 13.34 -5.12 7.67
CA TRP A 263 14.75 -5.40 7.46
C TRP A 263 14.97 -6.25 6.23
N TYR A 264 16.08 -6.02 5.54
CA TYR A 264 16.48 -6.73 4.33
C TYR A 264 17.92 -7.22 4.50
N LEU A 265 18.12 -8.51 4.29
CA LEU A 265 19.41 -9.18 4.42
C LEU A 265 19.76 -9.79 3.06
N ASN A 266 20.83 -9.29 2.45
CA ASN A 266 21.38 -9.85 1.22
C ASN A 266 22.17 -11.11 1.57
N LEU A 267 21.72 -12.27 1.07
CA LEU A 267 22.38 -13.55 1.27
C LEU A 267 23.41 -13.85 0.16
N GLY A 268 23.53 -12.97 -0.83
CA GLY A 268 24.49 -13.08 -1.93
C GLY A 268 24.06 -14.05 -3.03
N LYS A 269 25.00 -14.31 -3.93
CA LYS A 269 24.87 -15.23 -5.06
C LYS A 269 24.93 -16.69 -4.60
N LEU A 270 24.18 -17.57 -5.26
CA LEU A 270 24.25 -19.02 -5.08
C LEU A 270 24.67 -19.69 -6.39
N ASP A 271 25.97 -20.01 -6.49
CA ASP A 271 26.63 -20.66 -7.63
C ASP A 271 26.05 -20.19 -8.97
N ASN A 272 25.62 -21.12 -9.84
CA ASN A 272 25.03 -20.84 -11.15
C ASN A 272 23.50 -20.85 -11.13
N LEU A 273 22.88 -20.64 -9.96
CA LEU A 273 21.43 -20.74 -9.78
C LEU A 273 20.78 -19.37 -9.58
N PHE A 274 21.32 -18.57 -8.66
CA PHE A 274 20.76 -17.26 -8.31
C PHE A 274 21.84 -16.19 -8.24
N ASP A 275 21.72 -15.12 -9.01
CA ASP A 275 22.60 -13.95 -8.95
C ASP A 275 22.42 -13.15 -7.66
N GLN A 276 21.23 -13.21 -7.06
CA GLN A 276 20.93 -12.52 -5.81
C GLN A 276 19.89 -13.25 -4.97
N GLN A 277 20.06 -13.22 -3.66
CA GLN A 277 19.11 -13.73 -2.69
C GLN A 277 18.90 -12.70 -1.57
N VAL A 278 17.65 -12.50 -1.17
CA VAL A 278 17.28 -11.55 -0.11
C VAL A 278 16.30 -12.20 0.85
N LEU A 279 16.59 -12.13 2.14
CA LEU A 279 15.62 -12.38 3.19
C LEU A 279 15.08 -11.03 3.69
N ALA A 280 13.78 -10.82 3.58
CA ALA A 280 13.10 -9.66 4.11
C ALA A 280 12.18 -10.05 5.28
N PHE A 281 12.17 -9.25 6.33
CA PHE A 281 11.36 -9.46 7.51
C PHE A 281 10.67 -8.16 7.93
N ASN A 282 9.41 -8.25 8.34
CA ASN A 282 8.59 -7.14 8.77
C ASN A 282 7.91 -7.44 10.11
N VAL A 283 7.83 -6.42 10.95
CA VAL A 283 7.02 -6.40 12.17
C VAL A 283 6.10 -5.20 12.12
N TYR A 284 4.80 -5.45 12.33
CA TYR A 284 3.77 -4.45 12.49
C TYR A 284 3.09 -4.61 13.85
N THR A 285 2.89 -3.51 14.56
CA THR A 285 2.08 -3.48 15.78
C THR A 285 1.35 -2.16 15.90
N ALA A 286 0.15 -2.19 16.48
CA ALA A 286 -0.71 -1.02 16.61
C ALA A 286 -1.64 -1.12 17.81
N ASP A 287 -2.08 0.03 18.32
CA ASP A 287 -3.12 0.13 19.35
C ASP A 287 -3.96 1.39 19.18
N THR A 288 -5.20 1.32 19.66
CA THR A 288 -6.11 2.45 19.86
C THR A 288 -6.34 2.63 21.36
N PRO A 289 -5.49 3.39 22.09
CA PRO A 289 -5.61 3.46 23.55
C PRO A 289 -6.89 4.11 24.04
N SER A 290 -7.51 4.98 23.23
CA SER A 290 -8.77 5.64 23.57
C SER A 290 -10.00 4.73 23.53
N TRP A 291 -9.88 3.49 23.05
CA TRP A 291 -11.00 2.60 22.72
C TRP A 291 -12.06 2.44 23.83
N ASN A 292 -11.62 2.30 25.08
CA ASN A 292 -12.48 2.12 26.25
C ASN A 292 -12.69 3.42 27.06
N THR A 293 -12.15 4.55 26.60
CA THR A 293 -12.42 5.85 27.21
C THR A 293 -13.84 6.27 26.82
N THR A 294 -14.60 6.75 27.80
CA THR A 294 -15.98 7.22 27.58
C THR A 294 -16.18 8.58 28.21
N ASP A 295 -16.88 9.47 27.50
CA ASP A 295 -17.56 10.62 28.10
C ASP A 295 -19.06 10.30 28.20
N SER A 296 -19.64 10.63 29.35
CA SER A 296 -21.08 10.63 29.62
C SER A 296 -21.96 11.28 28.55
N LYS A 297 -21.40 12.15 27.69
CA LYS A 297 -22.12 12.84 26.61
C LYS A 297 -21.91 12.25 25.22
N ASP A 298 -20.72 11.72 24.93
CA ASP A 298 -20.27 11.45 23.56
C ASP A 298 -20.02 9.95 23.29
N GLY A 299 -20.19 9.07 24.26
CA GLY A 299 -20.03 7.62 24.07
C GLY A 299 -18.57 7.17 24.16
N TYR A 300 -18.19 6.14 23.42
CA TYR A 300 -16.82 5.58 23.44
C TYR A 300 -15.91 6.26 22.41
N HIS A 301 -14.65 6.50 22.80
CA HIS A 301 -13.62 7.18 21.99
C HIS A 301 -12.87 6.18 21.09
N ARG A 302 -13.62 5.52 20.20
CA ARG A 302 -13.11 4.47 19.29
C ARG A 302 -13.46 4.79 17.84
N PRO A 303 -12.59 4.41 16.87
CA PRO A 303 -12.87 4.63 15.46
C PRO A 303 -14.05 3.76 14.98
N PRO A 304 -14.70 4.14 13.87
CA PRO A 304 -15.45 3.16 13.09
C PRO A 304 -14.49 2.12 12.50
N GLU A 305 -15.02 0.93 12.22
CA GLU A 305 -14.25 -0.24 11.78
C GLU A 305 -13.36 0.05 10.56
N TYR A 306 -13.87 0.76 9.56
CA TYR A 306 -13.12 1.09 8.34
C TYR A 306 -11.90 1.98 8.58
N ALA A 307 -11.83 2.67 9.73
CA ALA A 307 -10.72 3.51 10.16
C ALA A 307 -9.87 2.90 11.29
N GLY A 308 -10.26 1.71 11.80
CA GLY A 308 -9.63 1.02 12.92
C GLY A 308 -8.24 0.44 12.62
N VAL A 309 -7.69 -0.28 13.61
CA VAL A 309 -6.49 -1.10 13.44
C VAL A 309 -6.89 -2.39 12.73
N LYS A 310 -6.26 -2.69 11.59
CA LYS A 310 -6.71 -3.75 10.68
C LYS A 310 -5.59 -4.62 10.12
N LEU A 311 -5.88 -5.91 9.96
CA LEU A 311 -5.08 -6.89 9.24
C LEU A 311 -5.85 -7.44 8.03
N GLY A 312 -5.11 -8.02 7.08
CA GLY A 312 -5.60 -8.40 5.76
C GLY A 312 -5.26 -7.33 4.71
N GLY A 313 -5.28 -7.74 3.43
CA GLY A 313 -4.97 -6.85 2.30
C GLY A 313 -3.63 -7.13 1.64
N LEU A 314 -3.02 -6.08 1.08
CA LEU A 314 -1.83 -6.21 0.22
C LEU A 314 -0.51 -6.38 0.99
N TYR A 315 -0.47 -5.94 2.24
CA TYR A 315 0.79 -5.80 3.00
C TYR A 315 0.92 -6.77 4.18
N ARG A 316 -0.19 -7.36 4.64
CA ARG A 316 -0.21 -8.25 5.81
C ARG A 316 -1.39 -9.20 5.73
N LEU A 317 -1.18 -10.45 6.10
CA LEU A 317 -2.17 -11.53 5.96
C LEU A 317 -2.75 -11.55 4.53
N ARG A 318 -1.87 -11.71 3.53
CA ARG A 318 -2.17 -11.46 2.11
C ARG A 318 -3.26 -12.33 1.47
N SER A 319 -3.57 -13.48 2.06
CA SER A 319 -4.69 -14.33 1.66
C SER A 319 -6.06 -13.82 2.11
N PHE A 320 -6.12 -12.73 2.88
CA PHE A 320 -7.36 -12.18 3.40
C PHE A 320 -7.68 -10.82 2.78
N GLN A 321 -8.97 -10.53 2.63
CA GLN A 321 -9.45 -9.22 2.17
C GLN A 321 -9.00 -8.11 3.13
N THR A 322 -8.83 -6.89 2.63
CA THR A 322 -8.47 -5.75 3.49
C THR A 322 -9.54 -5.48 4.52
N GLY A 323 -9.12 -5.32 5.77
CA GLY A 323 -10.06 -5.14 6.88
C GLY A 323 -10.80 -6.42 7.26
N ARG A 324 -10.34 -7.60 6.82
CA ARG A 324 -10.90 -8.88 7.26
C ARG A 324 -10.89 -8.99 8.79
N TYR A 325 -9.79 -8.55 9.41
CA TYR A 325 -9.66 -8.50 10.85
C TYR A 325 -9.46 -7.08 11.30
N VAL A 326 -10.32 -6.60 12.20
CA VAL A 326 -10.24 -5.25 12.77
C VAL A 326 -10.43 -5.36 14.28
N GLY A 327 -9.63 -4.63 15.04
CA GLY A 327 -9.75 -4.60 16.49
C GLY A 327 -9.16 -3.35 17.08
N ARG A 328 -9.04 -3.33 18.41
CA ARG A 328 -8.38 -2.23 19.13
C ARG A 328 -6.88 -2.25 18.88
N SER A 329 -6.26 -3.42 19.01
CA SER A 329 -4.83 -3.65 18.91
C SER A 329 -4.54 -4.71 17.87
N ALA A 330 -3.34 -4.70 17.29
CA ALA A 330 -2.90 -5.77 16.41
C ALA A 330 -1.40 -5.99 16.47
N ILE A 331 -0.98 -7.21 16.13
CA ILE A 331 0.40 -7.54 15.80
C ILE A 331 0.43 -8.39 14.53
N SER A 332 1.44 -8.17 13.69
CA SER A 332 1.67 -8.97 12.50
C SER A 332 3.16 -9.07 12.21
N TYR A 333 3.54 -10.23 11.70
CA TYR A 333 4.87 -10.55 11.22
C TYR A 333 4.78 -11.01 9.78
N SER A 334 5.69 -10.54 8.94
CA SER A 334 5.80 -11.00 7.56
C SER A 334 7.24 -11.33 7.23
N ALA A 335 7.44 -12.38 6.43
CA ALA A 335 8.75 -12.75 5.91
C ALA A 335 8.65 -13.02 4.41
N GLU A 336 9.68 -12.62 3.67
CA GLU A 336 9.88 -12.97 2.27
C GLU A 336 11.28 -13.49 2.03
N TYR A 337 11.38 -14.58 1.28
CA TYR A 337 12.62 -15.02 0.66
C TYR A 337 12.52 -14.76 -0.83
N ARG A 338 13.43 -13.92 -1.35
CA ARG A 338 13.45 -13.49 -2.74
C ARG A 338 14.71 -14.00 -3.42
N VAL A 339 14.57 -14.49 -4.64
CA VAL A 339 15.70 -14.94 -5.46
C VAL A 339 15.61 -14.34 -6.85
N MET A 340 16.75 -13.86 -7.36
CA MET A 340 16.93 -13.42 -8.74
C MET A 340 17.70 -14.52 -9.48
N PRO A 341 17.06 -15.28 -10.38
CA PRO A 341 17.72 -16.32 -11.15
C PRO A 341 18.73 -15.75 -12.16
N GLU A 342 19.77 -16.51 -12.49
CA GLU A 342 20.73 -16.10 -13.54
C GLU A 342 20.14 -16.11 -14.95
N TRP A 343 19.15 -16.97 -15.18
CA TRP A 343 18.47 -17.07 -16.46
C TRP A 343 17.40 -15.98 -16.58
N GLN A 344 17.29 -15.34 -17.74
CA GLN A 344 16.29 -14.32 -18.04
C GLN A 344 15.46 -14.76 -19.26
N PRO A 345 14.30 -15.42 -19.05
CA PRO A 345 13.49 -15.93 -20.16
C PRO A 345 12.65 -14.84 -20.83
N LEU A 346 12.39 -13.73 -20.12
CA LEU A 346 11.41 -12.73 -20.53
C LEU A 346 11.91 -11.92 -21.72
N SER A 347 13.21 -11.70 -21.84
CA SER A 347 13.82 -10.98 -22.97
C SER A 347 13.74 -11.71 -24.31
N GLU A 348 13.35 -12.99 -24.33
CA GLU A 348 13.25 -13.80 -25.54
C GLU A 348 11.79 -13.96 -26.02
N TRP A 349 10.80 -13.52 -25.23
CA TRP A 349 9.39 -13.65 -25.56
C TRP A 349 8.94 -12.54 -26.52
N PRO A 350 8.23 -12.85 -27.63
CA PRO A 350 7.88 -11.87 -28.67
C PRO A 350 7.17 -10.59 -28.20
N VAL A 351 6.46 -10.65 -27.06
CA VAL A 351 5.75 -9.52 -26.46
C VAL A 351 6.68 -8.60 -25.65
N PHE A 352 7.76 -9.14 -25.10
CA PHE A 352 8.71 -8.44 -24.22
C PHE A 352 10.00 -8.01 -24.93
N ASN A 353 10.26 -8.50 -26.15
CA ASN A 353 11.43 -8.10 -26.97
C ASN A 353 11.48 -6.59 -27.30
N TRP A 354 10.40 -5.84 -27.05
CA TRP A 354 10.32 -4.39 -27.23
C TRP A 354 10.50 -3.58 -25.93
N TYR A 355 10.65 -4.26 -24.79
CA TYR A 355 10.68 -3.65 -23.46
C TYR A 355 11.97 -4.01 -22.74
N ASN A 356 12.51 -3.06 -21.97
CA ASN A 356 13.65 -3.35 -21.10
C ASN A 356 13.17 -4.10 -19.85
N VAL A 357 13.52 -5.38 -19.73
CA VAL A 357 13.25 -6.23 -18.56
C VAL A 357 14.57 -6.55 -17.84
N PRO A 358 15.13 -5.60 -17.07
CA PRO A 358 16.49 -5.74 -16.54
C PRO A 358 16.62 -6.86 -15.50
N TRP A 359 15.53 -7.23 -14.83
CA TRP A 359 15.53 -8.29 -13.83
C TRP A 359 14.14 -8.88 -13.61
N TRP A 360 14.13 -10.10 -13.09
CA TRP A 360 12.95 -10.77 -12.57
C TRP A 360 13.32 -11.59 -11.33
N GLN A 361 12.34 -11.87 -10.48
CA GLN A 361 12.54 -12.52 -9.19
C GLN A 361 11.40 -13.47 -8.84
N TRP A 362 11.73 -14.55 -8.15
CA TRP A 362 10.77 -15.34 -7.39
C TRP A 362 10.75 -14.89 -5.95
N VAL A 363 9.57 -14.95 -5.33
CA VAL A 363 9.36 -14.66 -3.93
C VAL A 363 8.58 -15.80 -3.30
N ALA A 364 9.06 -16.33 -2.19
CA ALA A 364 8.26 -17.13 -1.27
C ALA A 364 7.98 -16.29 -0.02
N PHE A 365 6.76 -16.37 0.52
CA PHE A 365 6.38 -15.52 1.64
C PHE A 365 5.48 -16.21 2.66
N ALA A 366 5.52 -15.69 3.88
CA ALA A 366 4.63 -16.06 4.97
C ALA A 366 4.30 -14.84 5.83
N ASP A 367 3.05 -14.76 6.28
CA ASP A 367 2.51 -13.77 7.20
C ASP A 367 1.82 -14.49 8.36
N VAL A 368 1.95 -13.94 9.56
CA VAL A 368 1.15 -14.31 10.73
C VAL A 368 0.73 -13.06 11.49
N GLY A 369 -0.45 -13.05 12.09
CA GLY A 369 -0.91 -11.91 12.85
C GLY A 369 -2.26 -12.10 13.53
N ARG A 370 -2.58 -11.18 14.43
CA ARG A 370 -3.80 -11.17 15.23
C ARG A 370 -4.26 -9.75 15.55
N VAL A 371 -5.58 -9.56 15.58
CA VAL A 371 -6.22 -8.42 16.24
C VAL A 371 -6.73 -8.81 17.64
N ALA A 372 -6.81 -7.87 18.56
CA ALA A 372 -7.29 -8.10 19.93
C ALA A 372 -8.02 -6.88 20.49
N ASP A 373 -8.79 -7.10 21.55
CA ASP A 373 -9.57 -6.06 22.27
C ASP A 373 -8.70 -5.31 23.30
N SER A 374 -7.45 -5.75 23.48
CA SER A 374 -6.48 -5.13 24.37
C SER A 374 -5.05 -5.27 23.85
N TYR A 375 -4.18 -4.32 24.21
CA TYR A 375 -2.75 -4.43 23.92
C TYR A 375 -2.08 -5.37 24.92
N ASN A 376 -2.38 -6.66 24.82
CA ASN A 376 -1.82 -7.71 25.64
C ASN A 376 -0.96 -8.64 24.77
N LEU A 377 0.35 -8.69 25.03
CA LEU A 377 1.27 -9.48 24.21
C LEU A 377 0.97 -10.98 24.25
N SER A 378 0.47 -11.52 25.36
CA SER A 378 0.10 -12.93 25.44
C SER A 378 -1.10 -13.23 24.54
N GLU A 379 -2.12 -12.38 24.57
CA GLU A 379 -3.30 -12.52 23.71
C GLU A 379 -2.93 -12.33 22.24
N LEU A 380 -2.17 -11.28 21.93
CA LEU A 380 -1.70 -10.98 20.57
C LEU A 380 -0.84 -12.10 19.96
N HIS A 381 -0.23 -12.96 20.78
CA HIS A 381 0.55 -14.13 20.31
C HIS A 381 -0.19 -15.47 20.44
N SER A 382 -1.50 -15.45 20.67
CA SER A 382 -2.36 -16.64 20.69
C SER A 382 -3.28 -16.66 19.47
N ASP A 383 -3.65 -17.85 18.97
CA ASP A 383 -4.54 -18.06 17.81
C ASP A 383 -4.32 -17.08 16.63
N MET A 384 -3.05 -16.86 16.27
CA MET A 384 -2.72 -16.02 15.13
C MET A 384 -3.26 -16.61 13.83
N LYS A 385 -3.75 -15.74 12.96
CA LYS A 385 -4.06 -16.06 11.57
C LYS A 385 -2.78 -16.10 10.77
N TRP A 386 -2.77 -16.88 9.70
CA TRP A 386 -1.61 -17.06 8.85
C TRP A 386 -1.99 -17.02 7.37
N SER A 387 -1.03 -16.59 6.56
CA SER A 387 -1.08 -16.60 5.10
C SER A 387 0.29 -16.97 4.57
N ALA A 388 0.39 -17.79 3.54
CA ALA A 388 1.65 -18.10 2.88
C ALA A 388 1.46 -18.15 1.37
N GLY A 389 2.52 -17.92 0.60
CA GLY A 389 2.39 -17.92 -0.84
C GLY A 389 3.66 -17.69 -1.62
N GLY A 390 3.47 -17.52 -2.93
CA GLY A 390 4.54 -17.29 -3.89
C GLY A 390 4.21 -16.10 -4.79
N ALA A 391 5.24 -15.37 -5.21
CA ALA A 391 5.12 -14.29 -6.17
C ALA A 391 6.22 -14.32 -7.23
N VAL A 392 5.91 -13.73 -8.38
CA VAL A 392 6.88 -13.33 -9.40
C VAL A 392 6.93 -11.82 -9.42
N ARG A 393 8.14 -11.24 -9.46
CA ARG A 393 8.37 -9.80 -9.62
C ARG A 393 9.24 -9.56 -10.82
N PHE A 394 8.99 -8.50 -11.57
CA PHE A 394 9.88 -8.07 -12.66
C PHE A 394 9.76 -6.56 -12.86
N GLN A 395 10.81 -5.96 -13.39
CA GLN A 395 10.80 -4.55 -13.78
C GLN A 395 10.60 -4.44 -15.30
N VAL A 396 9.73 -3.52 -15.71
CA VAL A 396 9.49 -3.14 -17.12
C VAL A 396 9.45 -1.62 -17.16
N GLU A 397 10.31 -0.98 -17.97
CA GLU A 397 10.32 0.48 -18.16
C GLU A 397 10.33 1.29 -16.84
N GLY A 398 11.15 0.84 -15.88
CA GLY A 398 11.27 1.48 -14.56
C GLY A 398 10.14 1.15 -13.57
N VAL A 399 9.12 0.40 -13.98
CA VAL A 399 7.97 0.02 -13.15
C VAL A 399 8.15 -1.40 -12.63
N VAL A 400 7.94 -1.61 -11.33
CA VAL A 400 7.97 -2.95 -10.73
C VAL A 400 6.58 -3.57 -10.77
N VAL A 401 6.43 -4.69 -11.45
CA VAL A 401 5.20 -5.49 -11.46
C VAL A 401 5.41 -6.71 -10.55
N ARG A 402 4.42 -7.00 -9.70
CA ARG A 402 4.38 -8.18 -8.85
C ARG A 402 3.09 -8.94 -9.09
N THR A 403 3.19 -10.24 -9.30
CA THR A 403 2.04 -11.15 -9.37
C THR A 403 2.20 -12.20 -8.30
N GLU A 404 1.20 -12.38 -7.44
CA GLU A 404 1.27 -13.33 -6.33
C GLU A 404 0.02 -14.18 -6.17
N MET A 405 0.22 -15.35 -5.58
CA MET A 405 -0.82 -16.24 -5.11
C MET A 405 -0.59 -16.48 -3.62
N ALA A 406 -1.61 -16.18 -2.81
CA ALA A 406 -1.61 -16.33 -1.36
C ALA A 406 -2.63 -17.40 -0.94
N TRP A 407 -2.30 -18.19 0.06
CA TRP A 407 -3.17 -19.19 0.68
C TRP A 407 -3.21 -18.98 2.19
N GLY A 408 -4.39 -19.09 2.79
CA GLY A 408 -4.57 -19.05 4.24
C GLY A 408 -5.65 -20.00 4.70
N SER A 409 -6.16 -19.77 5.91
CA SER A 409 -7.18 -20.65 6.52
C SER A 409 -8.59 -20.51 5.94
N GLU A 410 -8.87 -19.46 5.18
CA GLU A 410 -10.21 -19.16 4.67
C GLU A 410 -10.25 -19.17 3.14
N GLU A 411 -9.46 -18.29 2.51
CA GLU A 411 -9.45 -18.12 1.06
C GLU A 411 -8.04 -18.21 0.49
N SER A 412 -7.98 -18.41 -0.82
CA SER A 412 -6.79 -18.17 -1.62
C SER A 412 -7.00 -16.95 -2.49
N THR A 413 -6.00 -16.06 -2.55
CA THR A 413 -6.10 -14.80 -3.30
C THR A 413 -5.00 -14.71 -4.34
N PHE A 414 -5.39 -14.44 -5.60
CA PHE A 414 -4.48 -14.04 -6.65
C PHE A 414 -4.47 -12.52 -6.78
N ARG A 415 -3.29 -11.89 -6.83
CA ARG A 415 -3.15 -10.43 -6.94
C ARG A 415 -2.07 -10.03 -7.92
N VAL A 416 -2.29 -8.89 -8.59
CA VAL A 416 -1.28 -8.21 -9.39
C VAL A 416 -1.13 -6.78 -8.86
N MET A 417 0.09 -6.40 -8.52
CA MET A 417 0.45 -5.14 -7.90
C MET A 417 1.52 -4.42 -8.72
N VAL A 418 1.51 -3.10 -8.63
CA VAL A 418 2.51 -2.22 -9.23
C VAL A 418 3.22 -1.46 -8.11
N ASN A 419 4.55 -1.37 -8.19
CA ASN A 419 5.43 -0.66 -7.24
C ASN A 419 5.25 -1.07 -5.78
N GLN A 420 5.13 -2.38 -5.51
CA GLN A 420 5.05 -2.93 -4.15
C GLN A 420 6.39 -3.58 -3.74
N PRO A 421 7.19 -2.94 -2.85
CA PRO A 421 8.52 -3.44 -2.47
C PRO A 421 8.54 -4.42 -1.29
N PHE A 422 7.40 -4.59 -0.57
CA PHE A 422 7.12 -5.38 0.68
C PHE A 422 6.86 -4.53 1.91
#